data_AF-A0A5K1D154-F1
#
_entry.id   AF-A0A5K1D154-F1
#
_cell.length_a   1.000
_cell.length_b   1.000
_cell.length_c   1.000
_cell.angle_alpha   90.00
_cell.angle_beta   90.00
_cell.angle_gamma   90.00
#
_symmetry.space_group_name_H-M   'P 1'
#
loop_
_entity.id
_entity.type
_entity.pdbx_description
1 polymer ?
#
loop_
_entity_poly.entity_id
_entity_poly.type
_entity_poly.pdbx_seq_one_letter_code
_entity_poly.pdbx_strand_id
1 'polypeptide(L)'
;MEKLKLGEWGERIKIGGAQMSRKVSGKMKEILQVQTPEGKMVDEATSDRLEEPDWAINLRICSLLSSEEFSGQEVVKAIKKKIACKNQQSQRLSLELLEACAMNCDKVFSEIASEKILDEMVRVIDNPLTHFGTRQRALQLIQAWGESSDLGYLPVFQQTYM
;
A
#
# COMPACT_ATOMS: atom_id res chain seq x y z
N MET A 1 2.76 -59.05 -2.31
CA MET A 1 3.38 -57.78 -2.75
C MET A 1 2.34 -56.65 -2.85
N GLU A 2 1.56 -56.38 -1.80
CA GLU A 2 0.52 -55.34 -1.86
C GLU A 2 0.50 -54.38 -0.64
N LYS A 3 1.27 -54.67 0.42
CA LYS A 3 1.36 -53.79 1.60
C LYS A 3 2.36 -52.64 1.46
N LEU A 4 3.24 -52.67 0.45
CA LEU A 4 4.26 -51.65 0.20
C LEU A 4 3.73 -50.44 -0.58
N LYS A 5 2.72 -50.63 -1.45
CA LYS A 5 2.19 -49.55 -2.30
C LYS A 5 1.26 -48.57 -1.57
N LEU A 6 0.70 -48.96 -0.42
CA LEU A 6 -0.21 -48.12 0.35
C LEU A 6 0.53 -47.07 1.21
N GLY A 7 1.76 -47.38 1.63
CA GLY A 7 2.61 -46.46 2.39
C GLY A 7 3.09 -45.27 1.56
N GLU A 8 3.56 -45.53 0.34
CA GLU A 8 4.06 -44.49 -0.59
C GLU A 8 2.95 -43.53 -1.06
N TRP A 9 1.71 -44.03 -1.18
CA TRP A 9 0.56 -43.19 -1.53
C TRP A 9 0.15 -42.27 -0.37
N GLY A 10 0.25 -42.76 0.87
CA GLY A 10 -0.02 -41.98 2.08
C GLY A 10 0.98 -40.84 2.33
N GLU A 11 2.25 -41.04 1.99
CA GLU A 11 3.29 -40.01 2.13
C GLU A 11 3.17 -38.91 1.04
N ARG A 12 2.81 -39.28 -0.20
CA ARG A 12 2.59 -38.30 -1.28
C ARG A 12 1.41 -37.36 -1.05
N ILE A 13 0.34 -37.84 -0.38
CA ILE A 13 -0.80 -36.97 0.00
C ILE A 13 -0.42 -35.98 1.11
N LYS A 14 0.42 -36.39 2.07
CA LYS A 14 0.88 -35.50 3.16
C LYS A 14 1.76 -34.35 2.64
N ILE A 15 2.59 -34.62 1.63
CA ILE A 15 3.46 -33.61 1.01
C ILE A 15 2.63 -32.63 0.15
N GLY A 16 1.59 -33.11 -0.54
CA GLY A 16 0.68 -32.26 -1.32
C GLY A 16 -0.18 -31.30 -0.48
N GLY A 17 -0.65 -31.73 0.70
CA GLY A 17 -1.48 -30.91 1.60
C GLY A 17 -0.74 -29.72 2.23
N ALA A 18 0.56 -29.88 2.51
CA ALA A 18 1.36 -28.83 3.17
C ALA A 18 1.72 -27.65 2.24
N GLN A 19 1.70 -27.84 0.91
CA GLN A 19 1.96 -26.75 -0.04
C GLN A 19 0.71 -25.95 -0.42
N MET A 20 -0.49 -26.53 -0.30
CA MET A 20 -1.73 -25.84 -0.64
C MET A 20 -2.27 -24.95 0.50
N SER A 21 -1.87 -25.22 1.75
CA SER A 21 -2.28 -24.42 2.93
C SER A 21 -1.69 -23.01 2.94
N ARG A 22 -0.50 -22.79 2.35
CA ARG A 22 0.14 -21.46 2.35
C ARG A 22 -0.44 -20.45 1.35
N LYS A 23 -1.08 -20.90 0.25
CA LYS A 23 -1.63 -19.99 -0.78
C LYS A 23 -3.06 -19.52 -0.52
N VAL A 24 -3.83 -20.23 0.31
CA VAL A 24 -5.23 -19.88 0.59
C VAL A 24 -5.38 -18.92 1.78
N SER A 25 -4.35 -18.81 2.64
CA SER A 25 -4.39 -17.94 3.82
C SER A 25 -4.36 -16.43 3.51
N GLY A 26 -3.64 -16.00 2.47
CA GLY A 26 -3.53 -14.58 2.13
C GLY A 26 -4.80 -13.98 1.54
N LYS A 27 -5.42 -14.70 0.59
CA LYS A 27 -6.58 -14.21 -0.18
C LYS A 27 -7.90 -14.27 0.61
N MET A 28 -8.03 -15.23 1.54
CA MET A 28 -9.19 -15.28 2.44
C MET A 28 -9.11 -14.28 3.59
N LYS A 29 -7.90 -13.89 4.03
CA LYS A 29 -7.73 -12.80 5.00
C LYS A 29 -8.22 -11.44 4.48
N GLU A 30 -8.08 -11.19 3.17
CA GLU A 30 -8.66 -9.99 2.54
C GLU A 30 -10.19 -10.00 2.52
N ILE A 31 -10.82 -11.18 2.40
CA ILE A 31 -12.29 -11.31 2.27
C ILE A 31 -13.00 -11.11 3.61
N LEU A 32 -12.30 -11.24 4.75
CA LEU A 32 -12.86 -11.05 6.09
C LEU A 32 -12.31 -9.84 6.85
N GLN A 33 -11.48 -9.01 6.20
CA GLN A 33 -10.99 -7.79 6.84
C GLN A 33 -12.16 -6.80 6.93
N VAL A 34 -12.66 -6.58 8.14
CA VAL A 34 -13.60 -5.49 8.43
C VAL A 34 -12.95 -4.19 7.93
N GLN A 35 -13.55 -3.58 6.90
CA GLN A 35 -13.06 -2.31 6.38
C GLN A 35 -13.22 -1.25 7.47
N THR A 36 -12.09 -0.66 7.87
CA THR A 36 -12.03 0.48 8.80
C THR A 36 -12.69 1.71 8.18
N PRO A 37 -13.20 2.67 8.97
CA PRO A 37 -13.73 3.92 8.43
C PRO A 37 -12.69 4.68 7.59
N GLU A 38 -11.41 4.63 7.98
CA GLU A 38 -10.28 5.16 7.22
C GLU A 38 -10.17 4.49 5.85
N GLY A 39 -10.18 3.15 5.83
CA GLY A 39 -10.08 2.38 4.61
C GLY A 39 -11.21 2.68 3.62
N LYS A 40 -12.45 2.85 4.12
CA LYS A 40 -13.60 3.21 3.28
C LYS A 40 -13.43 4.57 2.61
N MET A 41 -13.00 5.58 3.36
CA MET A 41 -12.79 6.92 2.78
C MET A 41 -11.61 6.93 1.80
N VAL A 42 -10.54 6.19 2.09
CA VAL A 42 -9.43 6.02 1.14
C VAL A 42 -9.90 5.32 -0.14
N ASP A 43 -10.72 4.27 -0.02
CA ASP A 43 -11.29 3.56 -1.16
C ASP A 43 -12.16 4.48 -2.04
N GLU A 44 -12.93 5.37 -1.42
CA GLU A 44 -13.74 6.39 -2.10
C GLU A 44 -12.88 7.43 -2.81
N ALA A 45 -11.93 8.04 -2.09
CA ALA A 45 -10.99 9.06 -2.59
C ALA A 45 -10.12 8.57 -3.76
N THR A 46 -9.90 7.26 -3.84
CA THR A 46 -9.01 6.62 -4.83
C THR A 46 -9.74 5.59 -5.69
N SER A 47 -11.06 5.78 -5.83
CA SER A 47 -11.90 4.96 -6.70
C SER A 47 -11.42 5.05 -8.16
N ASP A 48 -11.37 3.90 -8.83
CA ASP A 48 -10.97 3.82 -10.24
C ASP A 48 -11.98 4.44 -11.22
N ARG A 49 -13.14 4.86 -10.70
CA ARG A 49 -14.19 5.57 -11.43
C ARG A 49 -13.99 7.08 -11.45
N LEU A 50 -13.11 7.62 -10.61
CA LEU A 50 -12.79 9.04 -10.59
C LEU A 50 -11.80 9.35 -11.72
N GLU A 51 -12.05 10.41 -12.49
CA GLU A 51 -11.11 10.87 -13.52
C GLU A 51 -9.94 11.66 -12.93
N GLU A 52 -10.22 12.43 -11.87
CA GLU A 52 -9.31 13.36 -11.18
C GLU A 52 -9.40 13.20 -9.66
N PRO A 53 -8.44 13.74 -8.88
CA PRO A 53 -8.53 13.74 -7.42
C PRO A 53 -9.80 14.43 -6.91
N ASP A 54 -10.54 13.75 -6.04
CA ASP A 54 -11.61 14.40 -5.29
C ASP A 54 -11.00 15.18 -4.13
N TRP A 55 -10.69 16.46 -4.38
CA TRP A 55 -10.09 17.32 -3.36
C TRP A 55 -10.98 17.54 -2.14
N ALA A 56 -12.31 17.42 -2.28
CA ALA A 56 -13.20 17.53 -1.13
C ALA A 56 -13.00 16.35 -0.17
N ILE A 57 -12.93 15.13 -0.70
CA ILE A 57 -12.67 13.94 0.12
C ILE A 57 -11.23 13.93 0.64
N ASN A 58 -10.24 14.26 -0.19
CA ASN A 58 -8.83 14.30 0.22
C ASN A 58 -8.61 15.27 1.39
N LEU A 59 -9.14 16.50 1.28
CA LEU A 59 -9.04 17.49 2.36
C LEU A 59 -9.85 17.09 3.59
N ARG A 60 -10.96 16.36 3.41
CA ARG A 60 -11.70 15.80 4.54
C ARG A 60 -10.87 14.75 5.29
N ILE A 61 -10.16 13.87 4.59
CA ILE A 61 -9.23 12.90 5.20
C ILE A 61 -8.12 13.66 5.95
N CYS A 62 -7.51 14.67 5.34
CA CYS A 62 -6.48 15.49 5.99
C CYS A 62 -7.00 16.17 7.27
N SER A 63 -8.24 16.70 7.23
CA SER A 63 -8.89 17.28 8.39
C SER A 63 -9.09 16.27 9.52
N LEU A 64 -9.51 15.04 9.20
CA LEU A 64 -9.72 13.97 10.19
C LEU A 64 -8.41 13.44 10.78
N LEU A 65 -7.34 13.41 9.98
CA LEU A 65 -5.99 13.12 10.45
C LEU A 65 -5.49 14.21 11.40
N SER A 66 -5.72 15.47 11.05
CA SER A 66 -5.29 16.63 11.84
C SER A 66 -6.04 16.75 13.17
N SER A 67 -7.32 16.33 13.21
CA SER A 67 -8.12 16.26 14.45
C SER A 67 -7.89 14.96 15.24
N GLU A 68 -7.01 14.07 14.77
CA GLU A 68 -6.75 12.74 15.34
C GLU A 68 -8.00 11.84 15.44
N GLU A 69 -9.05 12.15 14.69
CA GLU A 69 -10.24 11.30 14.57
C GLU A 69 -9.95 10.07 13.70
N PHE A 70 -9.01 10.19 12.75
CA PHE A 70 -8.51 9.08 11.94
C PHE A 70 -7.12 8.66 12.38
N SER A 71 -6.89 7.34 12.43
CA SER A 71 -5.54 6.80 12.63
C SER A 71 -4.68 7.02 11.39
N GLY A 72 -3.60 7.78 11.53
CA GLY A 72 -2.60 7.97 10.47
C GLY A 72 -2.06 6.65 9.95
N GLN A 73 -1.78 5.71 10.85
CA GLN A 73 -1.32 4.37 10.49
C GLN A 73 -2.34 3.63 9.60
N GLU A 74 -3.63 3.66 9.93
CA GLU A 74 -4.67 2.96 9.17
C GLU A 74 -4.94 3.62 7.81
N VAL A 75 -4.90 4.96 7.73
CA VAL A 75 -4.95 5.69 6.46
C VAL A 75 -3.77 5.32 5.57
N VAL A 76 -2.55 5.36 6.10
CA VAL A 76 -1.33 5.05 5.34
C VAL A 76 -1.31 3.58 4.88
N LYS A 77 -1.75 2.63 5.72
CA LYS A 77 -1.93 1.22 5.32
C LYS A 77 -2.93 1.08 4.17
N ALA A 78 -4.06 1.78 4.23
CA ALA A 78 -5.06 1.74 3.18
C ALA A 78 -4.50 2.32 1.87
N ILE A 79 -3.82 3.46 1.93
CA ILE A 79 -3.15 4.08 0.77
C ILE A 79 -2.11 3.11 0.19
N LYS A 80 -1.26 2.50 1.01
CA LYS A 80 -0.26 1.52 0.57
C LYS A 80 -0.88 0.35 -0.20
N LYS A 81 -2.03 -0.17 0.27
CA LYS A 81 -2.76 -1.23 -0.45
C LYS A 81 -3.20 -0.78 -1.84
N LYS A 82 -3.64 0.48 -1.99
CA LYS A 82 -4.04 1.06 -3.28
C LYS A 82 -2.83 1.29 -4.20
N ILE A 83 -1.68 1.71 -3.65
CA ILE A 83 -0.42 1.80 -4.40
C ILE A 83 0.01 0.41 -4.92
N ALA A 84 -0.16 -0.64 -4.11
CA ALA A 84 0.17 -2.02 -4.51
C ALA A 84 -0.82 -2.63 -5.53
N CYS A 85 -1.98 -2.01 -5.75
CA CYS A 85 -2.98 -2.47 -6.71
C CYS A 85 -2.54 -2.18 -8.15
N LYS A 86 -2.93 -3.06 -9.08
CA LYS A 86 -2.58 -2.93 -10.51
C LYS A 86 -3.50 -1.98 -11.29
N ASN A 87 -4.55 -1.45 -10.66
CA ASN A 87 -5.43 -0.50 -11.31
C ASN A 87 -4.73 0.86 -11.42
N GLN A 88 -4.41 1.27 -12.64
CA GLN A 88 -3.66 2.50 -12.91
C GLN A 88 -4.29 3.73 -12.26
N GLN A 89 -5.61 3.88 -12.36
CA GLN A 89 -6.31 5.06 -11.87
C GLN A 89 -6.28 5.12 -10.34
N SER A 90 -6.63 4.01 -9.69
CA SER A 90 -6.59 3.90 -8.23
C SER A 90 -5.18 4.13 -7.67
N GLN A 91 -4.16 3.55 -8.33
CA GLN A 91 -2.76 3.74 -7.96
C GLN A 91 -2.34 5.21 -8.10
N ARG A 92 -2.67 5.88 -9.21
CA ARG A 92 -2.38 7.30 -9.42
C ARG A 92 -3.03 8.19 -8.33
N LEU A 93 -4.33 8.03 -8.12
CA LEU A 93 -5.07 8.82 -7.13
C LEU A 93 -4.56 8.58 -5.71
N SER A 94 -4.10 7.37 -5.40
CA SER A 94 -3.51 7.07 -4.09
C SER A 94 -2.18 7.79 -3.84
N LEU A 95 -1.37 8.06 -4.88
CA LEU A 95 -0.17 8.90 -4.75
C LEU A 95 -0.53 10.37 -4.53
N GLU A 96 -1.58 10.88 -5.18
CA GLU A 96 -2.05 12.26 -4.95
C GLU A 96 -2.62 12.45 -3.53
N LEU A 97 -3.40 11.47 -3.06
CA LEU A 97 -3.89 11.47 -1.68
C LEU A 97 -2.74 11.38 -0.66
N LEU A 98 -1.73 10.54 -0.94
CA LEU A 98 -0.55 10.41 -0.08
C LEU A 98 0.19 11.73 0.08
N GLU A 99 0.44 12.44 -1.03
CA GLU A 99 1.10 13.75 -1.00
C GLU A 99 0.25 14.76 -0.21
N ALA A 100 -1.06 14.82 -0.47
CA ALA A 100 -1.96 15.71 0.25
C ALA A 100 -1.91 15.47 1.78
N CYS A 101 -2.00 14.21 2.21
CA CYS A 101 -1.87 13.87 3.63
C CYS A 101 -0.50 14.26 4.20
N ALA A 102 0.58 14.03 3.47
CA ALA A 102 1.93 14.36 3.91
C ALA A 102 2.17 15.87 4.04
N MET A 103 1.60 16.68 3.13
CA MET A 103 1.75 18.14 3.14
C MET A 103 0.86 18.84 4.17
N ASN A 104 -0.21 18.20 4.64
CA ASN A 104 -1.18 18.83 5.54
C ASN A 104 -1.10 18.29 6.98
N CYS A 105 -0.37 17.20 7.23
CA CYS A 105 -0.37 16.53 8.52
C CYS A 105 1.05 16.08 8.94
N ASP A 106 1.63 16.76 9.92
CA ASP A 106 3.03 16.57 10.37
C ASP A 106 3.38 15.11 10.74
N LYS A 107 2.41 14.36 11.28
CA LYS A 107 2.62 12.97 11.73
C LYS A 107 2.60 11.94 10.59
N VAL A 108 2.17 12.33 9.38
CA VAL A 108 2.01 11.36 8.28
C VAL A 108 3.35 10.84 7.79
N PHE A 109 4.40 11.65 7.77
CA PHE A 109 5.73 11.19 7.34
C PHE A 109 6.30 10.06 8.21
N SER A 110 6.08 10.08 9.53
CA SER A 110 6.47 8.96 10.39
C SER A 110 5.70 7.69 10.08
N GLU A 111 4.41 7.80 9.73
CA GLU A 111 3.60 6.64 9.34
C GLU A 111 4.03 6.10 7.97
N ILE A 112 4.34 6.96 7.00
CA ILE A 112 4.88 6.58 5.68
C ILE A 112 6.17 5.75 5.85
N ALA A 113 7.06 6.19 6.72
CA ALA A 113 8.30 5.49 7.05
C ALA A 113 8.02 4.14 7.74
N SER A 114 7.18 4.14 8.78
CA SER A 114 6.84 2.95 9.57
C SER A 114 6.17 1.86 8.72
N GLU A 115 5.22 2.24 7.89
CA GLU A 115 4.49 1.33 7.01
C GLU A 115 5.26 0.97 5.73
N LYS A 116 6.48 1.48 5.54
CA LYS A 116 7.35 1.17 4.39
C LYS A 116 6.65 1.44 3.06
N ILE A 117 6.05 2.62 2.92
CA ILE A 117 5.45 3.05 1.65
C ILE A 117 6.52 3.25 0.59
N LEU A 118 7.69 3.79 0.97
CA LEU A 118 8.81 4.02 0.06
C LEU A 118 9.22 2.75 -0.70
N ASP A 119 9.33 1.60 0.00
CA ASP A 119 9.58 0.29 -0.62
C ASP A 119 8.54 -0.06 -1.71
N GLU A 120 7.27 0.25 -1.46
CA GLU A 120 6.20 -0.03 -2.42
C GLU A 120 6.27 0.93 -3.62
N MET A 121 6.59 2.20 -3.39
CA MET A 121 6.81 3.17 -4.46
C MET A 121 8.01 2.80 -5.34
N VAL A 122 9.10 2.28 -4.76
CA VAL A 122 10.23 1.74 -5.54
C VAL A 122 9.78 0.57 -6.41
N ARG A 123 8.95 -0.36 -5.89
CA ARG A 123 8.37 -1.44 -6.72
C ARG A 123 7.51 -0.92 -7.86
N VAL A 124 6.72 0.14 -7.60
CA VAL A 124 5.92 0.81 -8.64
C VAL A 124 6.82 1.38 -9.72
N ILE A 125 7.92 2.05 -9.34
CA ILE A 125 8.91 2.64 -10.25
C ILE A 125 9.65 1.57 -11.05
N ASP A 126 10.03 0.45 -10.45
CA ASP A 126 10.78 -0.62 -11.12
C ASP A 126 9.92 -1.49 -12.03
N ASN A 127 8.61 -1.53 -11.79
CA ASN A 127 7.69 -2.36 -12.58
C ASN A 127 7.42 -1.74 -13.96
N PRO A 128 7.89 -2.36 -15.06
CA PRO A 128 7.70 -1.83 -16.42
C PRO A 128 6.25 -1.87 -16.89
N LEU A 129 5.39 -2.65 -16.24
CA LEU A 129 3.95 -2.73 -16.55
C LEU A 129 3.15 -1.61 -15.88
N THR A 130 3.74 -0.88 -14.93
CA THR A 130 3.10 0.28 -14.34
C THR A 130 3.06 1.42 -15.35
N HIS A 131 1.95 2.16 -15.39
CA HIS A 131 1.80 3.32 -16.26
C HIS A 131 2.92 4.34 -16.03
N PHE A 132 3.49 4.86 -17.11
CA PHE A 132 4.64 5.77 -17.08
C PHE A 132 4.41 6.98 -16.16
N GLY A 133 3.25 7.63 -16.28
CA GLY A 133 2.92 8.79 -15.43
C GLY A 133 2.89 8.46 -13.93
N THR A 134 2.47 7.25 -13.55
CA THR A 134 2.45 6.82 -12.15
C THR A 134 3.87 6.54 -11.63
N ARG A 135 4.73 5.93 -12.47
CA ARG A 135 6.16 5.75 -12.16
C ARG A 135 6.86 7.08 -11.97
N GLN A 136 6.63 8.02 -12.89
CA GLN A 136 7.21 9.36 -12.82
C GLN A 136 6.74 10.10 -11.57
N ARG A 137 5.45 10.03 -11.23
CA ARG A 137 4.92 10.69 -10.04
C ARG A 137 5.50 10.12 -8.74
N ALA A 138 5.59 8.79 -8.63
CA ALA A 138 6.23 8.14 -7.49
C ALA A 138 7.70 8.56 -7.34
N LEU A 139 8.44 8.63 -8.46
CA LEU A 139 9.82 9.11 -8.46
C LEU A 139 9.93 10.55 -7.97
N GLN A 140 9.08 11.45 -8.48
CA GLN A 140 9.07 12.87 -8.07
C GLN A 140 8.85 13.02 -6.56
N LEU A 141 7.94 12.24 -5.97
CA LEU A 141 7.70 12.25 -4.53
C LEU A 141 8.92 11.76 -3.74
N ILE A 142 9.54 10.64 -4.15
CA ILE A 142 10.76 10.12 -3.50
C ILE A 142 11.88 11.16 -3.56
N GLN A 143 12.08 11.80 -4.71
CA GLN A 143 13.09 12.85 -4.88
C GLN A 143 12.81 14.03 -3.94
N ALA A 144 11.59 14.58 -3.99
CA ALA A 144 11.21 15.73 -3.18
C ALA A 144 11.36 15.46 -1.67
N TRP A 145 10.98 14.26 -1.21
CA TRP A 145 11.11 13.90 0.20
C TRP A 145 12.55 13.55 0.60
N GLY A 146 13.31 12.91 -0.29
CA GLY A 146 14.72 12.56 -0.04
C GLY A 146 15.66 13.76 0.01
N GLU A 147 15.32 14.85 -0.70
CA GLU A 147 16.06 16.11 -0.71
C GLU A 147 15.63 17.08 0.40
N SER A 148 14.49 16.83 1.06
CA SER A 148 13.97 17.71 2.11
C SER A 148 14.80 17.63 3.39
N SER A 149 15.32 18.78 3.83
CA SER A 149 15.99 18.91 5.12
C SER A 149 15.03 18.68 6.30
N ASP A 150 13.76 18.97 6.12
CA ASP A 150 12.75 18.88 7.18
C ASP A 150 12.53 17.42 7.60
N LEU A 151 12.78 16.47 6.69
CA LEU A 151 12.68 15.04 6.94
C LEU A 151 13.98 14.40 7.42
N GLY A 152 14.99 15.20 7.82
CA GLY A 152 16.28 14.69 8.30
C GLY A 152 16.18 13.76 9.52
N TYR A 153 15.09 13.83 10.29
CA TYR A 153 14.80 12.92 11.41
C TYR A 153 14.29 11.53 10.96
N LEU A 154 13.95 11.36 9.68
CA LEU A 154 13.50 10.11 9.06
C LEU A 154 14.47 9.74 7.92
N PRO A 155 15.66 9.18 8.24
CA PRO A 155 16.73 8.96 7.26
C PRO A 155 16.33 8.02 6.11
N VAL A 156 15.25 7.24 6.27
CA VAL A 156 14.74 6.34 5.23
C VAL A 156 14.36 7.07 3.93
N PHE A 157 13.90 8.33 4.00
CA PHE A 157 13.57 9.11 2.80
C PHE A 157 14.82 9.43 1.98
N GLN A 158 15.87 9.94 2.63
CA GLN A 158 17.15 10.20 1.98
C GLN A 158 17.81 8.91 1.47
N GLN A 159 17.77 7.84 2.27
CA GLN A 159 18.35 6.55 1.90
C GLN A 159 17.66 5.88 0.71
N THR A 160 16.35 6.08 0.56
CA THR A 160 15.61 5.53 -0.60
C THR A 160 15.90 6.30 -1.87
N TYR A 161 16.17 7.60 -1.76
CA TYR A 161 16.45 8.45 -2.91
C TYR A 161 17.86 8.21 -3.51
N MET A 162 18.86 7.95 -2.67
CA MET A 162 20.25 7.70 -3.10
C MET A 162 20.46 6.33 -3.73
#